data_AF-A0A9X0L750-F1
#
_entry.id   AF-A0A9X0L750-F1
#
_cell.length_a   1.000
_cell.length_b   1.000
_cell.length_c   1.000
_cell.angle_alpha   90.00
_cell.angle_beta   90.00
_cell.angle_gamma   90.00
#
_symmetry.space_group_name_H-M   'P 1'
#
loop_
_entity.id
_entity.type
_entity.pdbx_description
1 polymer ?
#
loop_
_entity_poly.entity_id
_entity_poly.type
_entity_poly.pdbx_seq_one_letter_code
_entity_poly.pdbx_strand_id
1 'polypeptide(L)'
;MSAVGTCRVFRPDPRSFDRCEHHHRASFSASHRKGSTVLVTVDGELDATNSRALAGYVEGQIAGTRRLVIDLRLVDFFGTAGFAALHYINVICSRSGIDWEVRCGRQVRRLLAICDPAGELPLDKPRSLLDEVGAGASDRQLLISGNH
;
A
#
# COMPACT_ATOMS: atom_id res chain seq x y z
N MET A 1 44.47 -5.02 -14.98
CA MET A 1 44.27 -4.94 -13.52
C MET A 1 42.94 -4.24 -13.31
N SER A 2 41.88 -4.98 -13.01
CA SER A 2 40.51 -4.43 -12.93
C SER A 2 40.27 -3.83 -11.54
N ALA A 3 39.83 -2.57 -11.51
CA ALA A 3 39.55 -1.84 -10.29
C ALA A 3 38.35 -2.47 -9.55
N VAL A 4 38.59 -2.93 -8.31
CA VAL A 4 37.54 -3.34 -7.39
C VAL A 4 36.78 -2.09 -6.96
N GLY A 5 35.60 -1.87 -7.55
CA GLY A 5 34.68 -0.85 -7.09
C GLY A 5 34.08 -1.26 -5.75
N THR A 6 34.28 -0.44 -4.72
CA THR A 6 33.61 -0.63 -3.43
C THR A 6 32.14 -0.25 -3.59
N CYS A 7 31.26 -1.25 -3.62
CA CYS A 7 29.83 -1.00 -3.53
C CYS A 7 29.56 -0.40 -2.14
N ARG A 8 29.11 0.85 -2.09
CA ARG A 8 28.54 1.42 -0.87
C ARG A 8 27.26 0.65 -0.59
N VAL A 9 27.35 -0.30 0.33
CA VAL A 9 26.16 -0.88 0.95
C VAL A 9 25.52 0.24 1.74
N PHE A 10 24.43 0.82 1.22
CA PHE A 10 23.63 1.77 1.98
C PHE A 10 23.13 1.05 3.22
N ARG A 11 23.67 1.42 4.37
CA ARG A 11 23.22 0.97 5.68
C ARG A 11 22.39 2.12 6.24
N PRO A 12 21.05 2.04 6.19
CA PRO A 12 20.22 3.05 6.82
C PRO A 12 20.63 3.16 8.30
N ASP A 13 20.59 4.38 8.85
CA ASP A 13 20.78 4.57 10.28
C ASP A 13 19.76 3.67 11.01
N PRO A 14 20.18 2.78 11.93
CA PRO A 14 19.25 1.98 12.71
C PRO A 14 18.16 2.80 13.42
N ARG A 15 18.41 4.09 13.66
CA ARG A 15 17.50 5.05 14.27
C ARG A 15 16.51 5.70 13.29
N SER A 16 16.69 5.52 11.98
CA SER A 16 15.71 5.98 10.98
C SER A 16 14.59 4.98 10.75
N PHE A 17 14.76 3.73 11.18
CA PHE A 17 13.69 2.76 11.22
C PHE A 17 12.65 3.18 12.27
N ASP A 18 11.38 2.88 11.97
CA ASP A 18 10.26 3.05 12.90
C ASP A 18 9.93 4.51 13.31
N ARG A 19 10.50 5.51 12.62
CA ARG A 19 10.07 6.90 12.82
C ARG A 19 8.70 7.14 12.19
N CYS A 20 7.82 7.81 12.93
CA CYS A 20 6.59 8.36 12.37
C CYS A 20 6.92 9.57 11.49
N GLU A 21 6.33 9.63 10.29
CA GLU A 21 6.40 10.78 9.39
C GLU A 21 5.00 11.30 9.08
N HIS A 22 4.85 12.62 9.05
CA HIS A 22 3.59 13.27 8.73
C HIS A 22 3.67 13.91 7.34
N HIS A 23 2.73 13.57 6.47
CA HIS A 23 2.65 14.04 5.09
C HIS A 23 1.22 14.48 4.79
N HIS A 24 0.99 15.79 4.84
CA HIS A 24 -0.35 16.39 4.70
C HIS A 24 -1.36 15.78 5.69
N ARG A 25 -2.41 15.15 5.17
CA ARG A 25 -3.49 14.54 5.95
C ARG A 25 -3.22 13.07 6.31
N ALA A 26 -1.98 12.60 6.16
CA ALA A 26 -1.62 11.24 6.54
C ALA A 26 -0.38 11.20 7.45
N SER A 27 -0.32 10.14 8.24
CA SER A 27 0.84 9.78 9.05
C SER A 27 1.29 8.36 8.69
N PHE A 28 2.60 8.17 8.51
CA PHE A 28 3.22 6.89 8.19
C PHE A 28 4.08 6.46 9.36
N SER A 29 3.92 5.22 9.80
CA SER A 29 4.77 4.64 10.85
C SER A 29 5.22 3.25 10.44
N ALA A 30 6.42 2.85 10.86
CA ALA A 30 6.97 1.53 10.64
C ALA A 30 7.20 0.85 11.98
N SER A 31 7.11 -0.47 11.99
CA SER A 31 7.53 -1.26 13.12
C SER A 31 8.26 -2.51 12.64
N HIS A 32 9.56 -2.57 12.90
CA HIS A 32 10.39 -3.73 12.61
C HIS A 32 10.17 -4.79 13.69
N ARG A 33 9.81 -5.98 13.25
CA ARG A 33 9.50 -7.14 14.11
C ARG A 33 10.54 -8.23 13.94
N LYS A 34 10.54 -9.17 14.89
CA LYS A 34 11.36 -10.39 14.78
C LYS A 34 11.07 -11.11 13.46
N GLY A 35 12.08 -11.76 12.90
CA GLY A 35 11.95 -12.50 11.63
C GLY A 35 12.05 -11.63 10.37
N SER A 36 12.71 -10.46 10.44
CA SER A 36 12.88 -9.55 9.30
C SER A 36 11.54 -9.15 8.67
N THR A 37 10.55 -8.86 9.51
CA THR A 37 9.23 -8.39 9.08
C THR A 37 9.09 -6.92 9.42
N VAL A 38 8.59 -6.12 8.49
CA VAL A 38 8.21 -4.72 8.76
C VAL A 38 6.71 -4.54 8.58
N LEU A 39 6.08 -3.86 9.54
CA LEU A 39 4.71 -3.40 9.45
C LEU A 39 4.73 -1.89 9.23
N VAL A 40 4.26 -1.45 8.07
CA VAL A 40 4.00 -0.02 7.79
C VAL A 40 2.53 0.25 8.03
N THR A 41 2.19 1.20 8.90
CA THR A 41 0.81 1.61 9.17
C THR A 41 0.62 3.02 8.62
N VAL A 42 -0.47 3.22 7.89
CA VAL A 42 -0.90 4.52 7.39
C VAL A 42 -2.22 4.90 8.03
N ASP A 43 -2.28 6.11 8.57
CA ASP A 43 -3.46 6.72 9.16
C ASP A 43 -3.78 8.03 8.42
N GLY A 44 -5.06 8.24 8.07
CA GLY A 44 -5.56 9.44 7.40
C GLY A 44 -5.81 9.27 5.90
N GLU A 45 -5.55 10.32 5.11
CA GLU A 45 -5.94 10.36 3.69
C GLU A 45 -4.75 10.13 2.76
N LEU A 46 -4.85 9.20 1.80
CA LEU A 46 -3.87 9.00 0.74
C LEU A 46 -4.35 9.59 -0.58
N ASP A 47 -3.63 10.59 -1.09
CA ASP A 47 -3.96 11.29 -2.32
C ASP A 47 -2.71 11.69 -3.12
N ALA A 48 -2.88 12.52 -4.15
CA ALA A 48 -1.77 12.96 -5.01
C ALA A 48 -0.68 13.75 -4.27
N THR A 49 -0.99 14.33 -3.10
CA THR A 49 -0.05 15.15 -2.32
C THR A 49 0.95 14.31 -1.54
N ASN A 50 0.60 13.09 -1.12
CA ASN A 50 1.42 12.28 -0.21
C ASN A 50 1.70 10.84 -0.70
N SER A 51 1.07 10.35 -1.75
CA SER A 51 1.27 8.97 -2.23
C SER A 51 2.71 8.67 -2.65
N ARG A 52 3.42 9.64 -3.24
CA ARG A 52 4.85 9.49 -3.56
C ARG A 52 5.70 9.40 -2.30
N ALA A 53 5.37 10.17 -1.26
CA ALA A 53 6.07 10.12 0.01
C ALA A 53 5.88 8.77 0.69
N LEU A 54 4.70 8.17 0.61
CA LEU A 54 4.46 6.80 1.10
C LEU A 54 5.38 5.78 0.42
N ALA A 55 5.49 5.82 -0.91
CA ALA A 55 6.36 4.90 -1.65
C ALA A 55 7.83 5.03 -1.21
N GLY A 56 8.33 6.27 -1.09
CA GLY A 56 9.70 6.52 -0.60
C GLY A 56 9.90 6.12 0.86
N TYR A 57 8.88 6.32 1.71
CA TYR A 57 8.89 5.86 3.09
C TYR A 57 9.05 4.34 3.15
N VAL A 58 8.21 3.59 2.43
CA VAL A 58 8.28 2.12 2.36
C VAL A 58 9.64 1.66 1.83
N GLU A 59 10.14 2.23 0.74
CA GLU A 59 11.45 1.90 0.17
C GLU A 59 12.59 2.03 1.21
N GLY A 60 12.54 3.06 2.06
CA GLY A 60 13.50 3.26 3.15
C GLY A 60 13.42 2.22 4.27
N GLN A 61 12.27 1.55 4.46
CA GLN A 61 12.04 0.59 5.54
C GLN A 61 12.28 -0.87 5.13
N ILE A 62 12.35 -1.19 3.83
CA ILE A 62 12.41 -2.58 3.38
C ILE A 62 13.84 -3.16 3.26
N ALA A 63 14.88 -2.36 3.55
CA ALA A 63 16.26 -2.82 3.48
C ALA A 63 16.56 -3.94 4.51
N GLY A 64 16.93 -5.14 4.04
CA GLY A 64 17.21 -6.30 4.90
C GLY A 64 15.97 -7.01 5.46
N THR A 65 14.78 -6.61 4.99
CA THR A 65 13.49 -7.19 5.34
C THR A 65 13.17 -8.36 4.40
N ARG A 66 12.52 -9.40 4.92
CA ARG A 66 12.01 -10.55 4.17
C ARG A 66 10.50 -10.46 3.93
N ARG A 67 9.78 -9.80 4.84
CA ARG A 67 8.33 -9.64 4.76
C ARG A 67 7.88 -8.20 5.03
N LEU A 68 7.02 -7.67 4.18
CA LEU A 68 6.38 -6.36 4.35
C LEU A 68 4.87 -6.55 4.56
N VAL A 69 4.32 -5.86 5.55
CA VAL A 69 2.87 -5.68 5.71
C VAL A 69 2.58 -4.19 5.63
N ILE A 70 1.72 -3.78 4.72
CA ILE A 70 1.19 -2.41 4.70
C ILE A 70 -0.23 -2.43 5.25
N ASP A 71 -0.49 -1.69 6.32
CA ASP A 71 -1.80 -1.58 6.93
C ASP A 71 -2.44 -0.23 6.59
N LEU A 72 -3.41 -0.27 5.70
CA LEU A 72 -4.21 0.87 5.24
C LEU A 72 -5.63 0.83 5.82
N ARG A 73 -5.86 0.07 6.89
CA ARG A 73 -7.22 -0.03 7.49
C ARG A 73 -7.65 1.25 8.20
N LEU A 74 -6.70 2.11 8.56
CA LEU A 74 -6.95 3.44 9.13
C LEU A 74 -6.99 4.55 8.07
N VAL A 75 -6.98 4.18 6.78
CA VAL A 75 -7.11 5.13 5.67
C VAL A 75 -8.59 5.39 5.37
N ASP A 76 -9.02 6.64 5.53
CA ASP A 76 -10.41 7.07 5.35
C ASP A 76 -10.67 7.70 3.97
N PHE A 77 -9.62 8.05 3.22
CA PHE A 77 -9.67 8.43 1.82
C PHE A 77 -8.50 7.82 1.03
N PHE A 78 -8.78 7.27 -0.15
CA PHE A 78 -7.77 6.67 -1.02
C PHE A 78 -8.01 7.08 -2.47
N GLY A 79 -7.13 7.94 -2.99
CA GLY A 79 -7.15 8.40 -4.38
C GLY A 79 -6.33 7.49 -5.31
N THR A 80 -6.44 7.72 -6.62
CA THR A 80 -5.73 6.93 -7.66
C THR A 80 -4.21 7.01 -7.55
N ALA A 81 -3.67 8.12 -7.03
CA ALA A 81 -2.25 8.22 -6.74
C ALA A 81 -1.78 7.19 -5.71
N GLY A 82 -2.65 6.79 -4.77
CA GLY A 82 -2.37 5.74 -3.79
C GLY A 82 -2.23 4.37 -4.45
N PHE A 83 -3.07 4.07 -5.45
CA PHE A 83 -2.92 2.86 -6.26
C PHE A 83 -1.59 2.83 -7.00
N ALA A 84 -1.19 3.96 -7.62
CA ALA A 84 0.11 4.05 -8.29
C ALA A 84 1.28 3.81 -7.31
N ALA A 85 1.17 4.29 -6.07
CA ALA A 85 2.15 4.01 -5.02
C ALA A 85 2.20 2.52 -4.64
N LEU A 86 1.05 1.86 -4.46
CA LEU A 86 1.01 0.41 -4.19
C LEU A 86 1.58 -0.42 -5.34
N HIS A 87 1.30 -0.04 -6.60
CA HIS A 87 1.88 -0.72 -7.75
C HIS A 87 3.40 -0.53 -7.82
N TYR A 88 3.91 0.67 -7.52
CA TYR A 88 5.35 0.89 -7.38
C TYR A 88 5.96 0.00 -6.28
N ILE A 89 5.30 -0.09 -5.12
CA ILE A 89 5.70 -0.95 -4.00
C ILE A 89 5.74 -2.43 -4.45
N ASN A 90 4.75 -2.87 -5.24
CA ASN A 90 4.72 -4.22 -5.81
C ASN A 90 5.98 -4.51 -6.64
N VAL A 91 6.39 -3.57 -7.48
CA VAL A 91 7.58 -3.70 -8.33
C VAL A 91 8.86 -3.78 -7.49
N ILE A 92 9.03 -2.92 -6.49
CA ILE A 92 10.26 -2.94 -5.66
C ILE A 92 10.31 -4.20 -4.79
N CYS A 93 9.19 -4.66 -4.21
CA CYS A 93 9.16 -5.90 -3.43
C CYS A 93 9.47 -7.11 -4.31
N SER A 94 8.91 -7.17 -5.52
CA SER A 94 9.19 -8.23 -6.49
C SER A 94 10.68 -8.27 -6.87
N ARG A 95 11.30 -7.12 -7.14
CA ARG A 95 12.74 -7.02 -7.47
C ARG A 95 13.64 -7.41 -6.30
N SER A 96 13.22 -7.12 -5.08
CA SER A 96 13.98 -7.41 -3.86
C SER A 96 13.68 -8.79 -3.27
N GLY A 97 12.77 -9.57 -3.86
CA GLY A 97 12.36 -10.88 -3.34
C GLY A 97 11.67 -10.81 -1.96
N ILE A 98 10.95 -9.72 -1.71
CA ILE A 98 10.23 -9.48 -0.45
C ILE A 98 8.80 -9.97 -0.61
N ASP A 99 8.39 -10.89 0.26
CA ASP A 99 6.98 -11.27 0.39
C ASP A 99 6.21 -10.11 1.01
N TRP A 100 5.14 -9.65 0.38
CA TRP A 100 4.38 -8.52 0.91
C TRP A 100 2.88 -8.72 0.83
N GLU A 101 2.17 -8.11 1.77
CA GLU A 101 0.70 -8.05 1.81
C GLU A 101 0.25 -6.62 2.12
N VAL A 102 -0.91 -6.24 1.60
CA VAL A 102 -1.58 -5.00 1.99
C VAL A 102 -2.93 -5.30 2.65
N ARG A 103 -3.16 -4.68 3.81
CA ARG A 103 -4.40 -4.76 4.56
C ARG A 103 -5.25 -3.55 4.26
N CYS A 104 -6.42 -3.79 3.69
CA CYS A 104 -7.26 -2.72 3.19
C CYS A 104 -8.55 -2.59 3.99
N GLY A 105 -8.87 -1.35 4.39
CA GLY A 105 -10.21 -0.96 4.77
C GLY A 105 -11.14 -0.80 3.57
N ARG A 106 -12.42 -0.53 3.82
CA ARG A 106 -13.47 -0.43 2.80
C ARG A 106 -13.14 0.58 1.69
N GLN A 107 -12.63 1.75 2.05
CA GLN A 107 -12.36 2.85 1.13
C GLN A 107 -11.29 2.47 0.11
N VAL A 108 -10.21 1.86 0.59
CA VAL A 108 -9.11 1.36 -0.23
C VAL A 108 -9.61 0.24 -1.15
N ARG A 109 -10.32 -0.77 -0.61
CA ARG A 109 -10.86 -1.89 -1.40
C ARG A 109 -11.78 -1.41 -2.53
N ARG A 110 -12.65 -0.44 -2.26
CA ARG A 110 -13.56 0.11 -3.27
C ARG A 110 -12.82 0.71 -4.46
N LEU A 111 -11.74 1.46 -4.22
CA LEU A 111 -10.95 2.02 -5.31
C LEU A 111 -10.18 0.92 -6.05
N LEU A 112 -9.59 -0.04 -5.33
CA LEU A 112 -8.83 -1.14 -5.94
C LEU A 112 -9.71 -2.04 -6.81
N ALA A 113 -10.98 -2.24 -6.48
CA ALA A 113 -11.92 -2.95 -7.35
C ALA A 113 -12.11 -2.28 -8.74
N ILE A 114 -11.77 -0.99 -8.87
CA ILE A 114 -11.82 -0.23 -10.11
C ILE A 114 -10.44 -0.17 -10.78
N CYS A 115 -9.40 0.11 -9.99
CA CYS A 115 -8.05 0.38 -10.51
C CYS A 115 -7.18 -0.87 -10.68
N ASP A 116 -7.47 -1.95 -9.96
CA ASP A 116 -6.77 -3.24 -10.01
C ASP A 116 -7.75 -4.38 -10.36
N PRO A 117 -8.41 -4.35 -11.52
CA PRO A 117 -9.38 -5.38 -11.90
C PRO A 117 -8.74 -6.76 -12.13
N ALA A 118 -7.43 -6.80 -12.38
CA ALA A 118 -6.66 -8.04 -12.56
C ALA A 118 -6.20 -8.65 -11.22
N GLY A 119 -6.27 -7.89 -10.12
CA GLY A 119 -5.85 -8.35 -8.79
C GLY A 119 -4.36 -8.60 -8.68
N GLU A 120 -3.53 -7.70 -9.22
CA GLU A 120 -2.07 -7.83 -9.19
C GLU A 120 -1.48 -7.56 -7.80
N LEU A 121 -2.19 -6.80 -6.96
CA LEU A 121 -1.75 -6.48 -5.60
C LEU A 121 -2.08 -7.63 -4.62
N PRO A 122 -1.16 -7.97 -3.69
CA PRO A 122 -1.37 -9.02 -2.70
C PRO A 122 -2.26 -8.55 -1.54
N LEU A 123 -3.56 -8.46 -1.80
CA LEU A 123 -4.53 -8.03 -0.79
C LEU A 123 -4.73 -9.11 0.28
N ASP A 124 -4.83 -8.69 1.54
CA ASP A 124 -5.34 -9.57 2.58
C ASP A 124 -6.80 -9.95 2.30
N LYS A 125 -7.17 -11.17 2.71
CA LYS A 125 -8.56 -11.61 2.61
C LYS A 125 -9.43 -10.68 3.46
N PRO A 126 -10.59 -10.24 2.95
CA PRO A 126 -11.54 -9.47 3.73
C PRO A 126 -11.91 -10.25 4.99
N ARG A 127 -11.96 -9.56 6.13
CA ARG A 127 -12.27 -10.18 7.43
C ARG A 127 -13.77 -10.16 7.74
N SER A 128 -14.57 -9.43 6.97
CA SER A 128 -16.02 -9.25 7.14
C SER A 128 -16.75 -9.22 5.79
N LEU A 129 -17.97 -9.74 5.75
CA LEU A 129 -18.87 -9.62 4.58
C LEU A 129 -19.12 -8.15 4.19
N LEU A 130 -19.08 -7.23 5.15
CA LEU A 130 -19.23 -5.78 4.88
C LEU A 130 -18.08 -5.20 4.05
N ASP A 131 -16.90 -5.84 4.08
CA ASP A 131 -15.76 -5.49 3.24
C ASP A 131 -15.89 -6.08 1.82
N GLU A 132 -16.73 -7.12 1.66
CA GLU A 132 -16.99 -7.82 0.40
C GLU A 132 -18.13 -7.24 -0.42
N VAL A 133 -19.03 -6.45 0.18
CA VAL A 133 -20.13 -5.79 -0.55
C VAL A 133 -19.53 -4.73 -1.48
N GLY A 134 -19.11 -5.22 -2.64
CA GLY A 134 -18.51 -4.47 -3.71
C GLY A 134 -19.48 -3.46 -4.29
N ALA A 135 -18.91 -2.50 -5.00
CA ALA A 135 -19.61 -1.58 -5.86
C ALA A 135 -20.29 -2.35 -7.01
N GLY A 136 -21.38 -3.05 -6.71
CA GLY A 136 -22.33 -3.55 -7.69
C GLY A 136 -23.09 -2.35 -8.26
N ALA A 137 -22.56 -1.75 -9.33
CA ALA A 137 -23.34 -0.92 -10.23
C ALA A 137 -24.40 -1.74 -11.02
N SER A 138 -24.49 -3.05 -10.79
CA SER A 138 -25.32 -3.97 -11.58
C SER A 138 -26.73 -4.22 -11.07
N ASP A 139 -27.18 -3.61 -9.95
CA ASP A 139 -28.54 -3.85 -9.42
C ASP A 139 -29.47 -2.63 -9.48
N ARG A 140 -29.12 -1.63 -10.30
CA ARG A 140 -30.10 -0.62 -10.73
C ARG A 140 -30.84 -1.16 -11.95
N GLN A 141 -31.84 -2.00 -11.69
CA GLN A 141 -32.88 -2.26 -12.67
C GLN A 141 -33.55 -0.91 -12.97
N LEU A 142 -33.12 -0.27 -14.07
CA LEU A 142 -33.70 0.99 -14.55
C LEU A 142 -35.13 0.69 -14.96
N LEU A 143 -36.09 0.96 -14.06
CA LEU A 143 -37.51 1.01 -14.36
C LEU A 143 -37.76 2.23 -15.27
N ILE A 144 -37.42 2.11 -16.55
CA ILE A 144 -37.95 2.99 -17.58
C ILE A 144 -39.35 2.45 -17.89
N SER A 145 -40.34 2.88 -17.11
CA SER A 145 -41.73 2.73 -17.50
C SER A 145 -41.98 3.70 -18.65
N GLY A 146 -41.96 3.17 -19.87
CA GLY A 146 -42.48 3.87 -21.03
C GLY A 146 -43.97 4.12 -20.83
N ASN A 147 -44.37 5.40 -20.78
CA ASN A 147 -45.77 5.77 -20.82
C ASN A 147 -46.11 6.12 -22.28
N HIS A 148 -47.04 5.36 -22.83
CA HIS A 148 -47.77 5.68 -24.05
C HIS A 148 -48.61 6.94 -23.88
#